data_AF-A0A7S0FED6-F1
#
_entry.id   AF-A0A7S0FED6-F1
#
_cell.length_a   1.000
_cell.length_b   1.000
_cell.length_c   1.000
_cell.angle_alpha   90.00
_cell.angle_beta   90.00
_cell.angle_gamma   90.00
#
_symmetry.space_group_name_H-M   'P 1'
#
loop_
_entity.id
_entity.type
_entity.pdbx_description
1 polymer ?
#
loop_
_entity_poly.entity_id
_entity_poly.type
_entity_poly.pdbx_seq_one_letter_code
_entity_poly.pdbx_strand_id
1 'polypeptide(L)'
;GGFIERRGPVAGLATGAACFCMGLVGDGLAGSLHSWYPAHLLVGVGMGFSDIAAMSVLHRHTPLRLRGTCVGVACLGAGLGMVLVSSLLSLGCSALGLRATMRTAAAASALVLGLALCAVGWLERGAARLQDEEEKEQEEEEAAQTEGSSRGALHWLLAREHRPLFAGLGLYALGLTVPYNFIKVLVQWRGGPAPEG
;
A
#
# COMPACT_ATOMS: atom_id res chain seq x y z
N GLY A 1 12.62 1.05 8.41
CA GLY A 1 12.42 0.24 9.63
C GLY A 1 11.99 1.11 10.78
N GLY A 2 12.95 1.66 11.54
CA GLY A 2 12.69 2.24 12.86
C GLY A 2 11.61 3.32 12.99
N PHE A 3 11.34 4.13 11.96
CA PHE A 3 10.24 5.10 12.01
C PHE A 3 8.85 4.43 12.02
N ILE A 4 8.68 3.40 11.18
CA ILE A 4 7.41 2.67 11.02
C ILE A 4 7.13 1.83 12.27
N GLU A 5 8.16 1.22 12.85
CA GLU A 5 8.05 0.48 14.11
C GLU A 5 7.60 1.38 15.27
N ARG A 6 8.03 2.66 15.30
CA ARG A 6 7.70 3.60 16.38
C ARG A 6 6.33 4.26 16.23
N ARG A 7 5.91 4.59 15.00
CA ARG A 7 4.65 5.32 14.75
C ARG A 7 3.54 4.46 14.16
N GLY A 8 3.82 3.19 13.90
CA GLY A 8 2.89 2.26 13.30
C GLY A 8 2.82 2.35 11.78
N PRO A 9 2.20 1.34 11.15
CA PRO A 9 2.15 1.21 9.70
C PRO A 9 1.35 2.32 9.02
N VAL A 10 0.25 2.78 9.64
CA VAL A 10 -0.62 3.84 9.07
C VAL A 10 0.15 5.15 8.91
N ALA A 11 0.91 5.55 9.94
CA ALA A 11 1.72 6.77 9.88
C ALA A 11 2.83 6.67 8.84
N GLY A 12 3.45 5.49 8.71
CA GLY A 12 4.44 5.19 7.67
C GLY A 12 3.87 5.34 6.26
N LEU A 13 2.71 4.72 6.02
CA LEU A 13 2.01 4.79 4.74
C LEU A 13 1.54 6.22 4.43
N ALA A 14 1.05 6.97 5.42
CA ALA A 14 0.58 8.34 5.23
C ALA A 14 1.74 9.28 4.87
N THR A 15 2.86 9.15 5.58
CA THR A 15 4.07 9.94 5.30
C THR A 15 4.64 9.60 3.93
N GLY A 16 4.69 8.31 3.59
CA GLY A 16 5.13 7.84 2.27
C GLY A 16 4.24 8.36 1.14
N ALA A 17 2.92 8.25 1.30
CA ALA A 17 1.94 8.74 0.32
C ALA A 17 2.04 10.25 0.13
N ALA A 18 2.17 11.03 1.22
CA ALA A 18 2.33 12.47 1.13
C ALA A 18 3.59 12.86 0.36
N CYS A 19 4.75 12.27 0.70
CA CYS A 19 6.00 12.48 -0.03
C CYS A 19 5.88 12.08 -1.51
N PHE A 20 5.26 10.93 -1.78
CA PHE A 20 5.09 10.43 -3.14
C PHE A 20 4.22 11.35 -4.00
N CYS A 21 3.06 11.77 -3.48
CA CYS A 21 2.17 12.70 -4.18
C CYS A 21 2.81 14.07 -4.39
N MET A 22 3.52 14.60 -3.39
CA MET A 22 4.28 15.85 -3.54
C MET A 22 5.36 15.74 -4.61
N GLY A 23 6.06 14.60 -4.67
CA GLY A 23 7.06 14.32 -5.68
C GLY A 23 6.47 14.28 -7.10
N LEU A 24 5.35 13.57 -7.29
CA LEU A 24 4.68 13.51 -8.59
C LEU A 24 4.12 14.86 -9.05
N VAL A 25 3.56 15.65 -8.14
CA VAL A 25 3.14 17.02 -8.44
C VAL A 25 4.35 17.87 -8.84
N GLY A 26 5.47 17.73 -8.13
CA GLY A 26 6.74 18.36 -8.48
C GLY A 26 7.23 17.97 -9.88
N ASP A 27 7.20 16.69 -10.23
CA ASP A 27 7.58 16.18 -11.56
C ASP A 27 6.69 16.77 -12.66
N GLY A 28 5.38 16.94 -12.41
CA GLY A 28 4.45 17.56 -13.36
C GLY A 28 4.59 19.08 -13.52
N LEU A 29 5.27 19.75 -12.57
CA LEU A 29 5.55 21.19 -12.60
C LEU A 29 6.99 21.51 -13.03
N ALA A 30 7.88 20.52 -13.07
CA ALA A 30 9.28 20.71 -13.41
C ALA A 30 9.42 21.24 -14.86
N GLY A 31 9.79 22.51 -14.99
CA GLY A 31 10.13 23.13 -16.26
C GLY A 31 11.58 22.89 -16.70
N SER A 32 12.43 22.46 -15.77
CA SER A 32 13.86 22.23 -16.00
C SER A 32 14.33 20.90 -15.42
N LEU A 33 15.43 20.39 -15.97
CA LEU A 33 16.13 19.20 -15.49
C LEU A 33 16.56 19.32 -14.01
N HIS A 34 17.02 20.50 -13.59
CA HIS A 34 17.47 20.75 -12.22
C HIS A 34 16.32 20.70 -11.22
N SER A 35 15.15 21.22 -11.57
CA SER A 35 13.94 21.14 -10.73
C SER A 35 13.34 19.73 -10.67
N TRP A 36 13.63 18.89 -11.68
CA TRP A 36 13.09 17.53 -11.75
C TRP A 36 13.79 16.58 -10.79
N TYR A 37 15.11 16.65 -10.64
CA TYR A 37 15.86 15.78 -9.71
C TYR A 37 15.32 15.73 -8.27
N PRO A 38 15.10 16.87 -7.57
CA PRO A 38 14.61 16.82 -6.19
C PRO A 38 13.16 16.33 -6.09
N ALA A 39 12.31 16.65 -7.08
CA ALA A 39 10.94 16.15 -7.12
C ALA A 39 10.94 14.62 -7.28
N HIS A 40 11.76 14.10 -8.19
CA HIS A 40 11.89 12.68 -8.45
C HIS A 40 12.52 11.91 -7.27
N LEU A 41 13.48 12.51 -6.56
CA LEU A 41 14.01 11.93 -5.32
C LEU A 41 12.90 11.78 -4.26
N LEU A 42 12.01 12.76 -4.15
CA LEU A 42 10.89 12.71 -3.20
C LEU A 42 9.90 11.58 -3.54
N VAL A 43 9.67 11.33 -4.84
CA VAL A 43 8.91 10.17 -5.33
C VAL A 43 9.55 8.87 -4.82
N GLY A 44 10.86 8.71 -5.00
CA GLY A 44 11.60 7.52 -4.55
C GLY A 44 11.56 7.31 -3.03
N VAL A 45 11.67 8.39 -2.26
CA VAL A 45 11.56 8.34 -0.79
C VAL A 45 10.15 7.95 -0.37
N GLY A 46 9.12 8.60 -0.92
CA GLY A 46 7.72 8.31 -0.59
C GLY A 46 7.34 6.87 -0.91
N MET A 47 7.86 6.35 -2.01
CA MET A 47 7.75 4.95 -2.39
C MET A 47 8.37 4.01 -1.35
N GLY A 48 9.63 4.22 -0.96
CA GLY A 48 10.30 3.34 -0.01
C GLY A 48 9.58 3.26 1.34
N PHE A 49 9.05 4.38 1.84
CA PHE A 49 8.25 4.38 3.06
C PHE A 49 6.95 3.60 2.90
N SER A 50 6.25 3.80 1.78
CA SER A 50 4.97 3.17 1.53
C SER A 50 5.12 1.65 1.36
N ASP A 51 6.17 1.19 0.68
CA ASP A 51 6.46 -0.23 0.46
C ASP A 51 6.85 -0.97 1.76
N ILE A 52 7.70 -0.36 2.60
CA ILE A 52 8.04 -0.97 3.89
C ILE A 52 6.82 -1.01 4.81
N ALA A 53 6.01 0.05 4.84
CA ALA A 53 4.77 0.07 5.62
C ALA A 53 3.81 -1.02 5.14
N ALA A 54 3.72 -1.21 3.83
CA ALA A 54 2.91 -2.23 3.19
C ALA A 54 3.27 -3.65 3.61
N MET A 55 4.54 -3.99 3.50
CA MET A 55 5.03 -5.30 3.91
C MET A 55 4.85 -5.52 5.41
N SER A 56 4.93 -4.46 6.22
CA SER A 56 4.67 -4.54 7.66
C SER A 56 3.21 -4.88 7.97
N VAL A 57 2.25 -4.22 7.32
CA VAL A 57 0.81 -4.53 7.46
C VAL A 57 0.53 -5.96 7.02
N LEU A 58 1.09 -6.34 5.87
CA LEU A 58 0.95 -7.67 5.29
C LEU A 58 1.43 -8.75 6.28
N HIS A 59 2.64 -8.62 6.82
CA HIS A 59 3.19 -9.58 7.76
C HIS A 59 2.43 -9.64 9.09
N ARG A 60 1.88 -8.50 9.55
CA ARG A 60 1.10 -8.43 10.80
C ARG A 60 -0.22 -9.16 10.71
N HIS A 61 -0.89 -9.06 9.57
CA HIS A 61 -2.25 -9.58 9.39
C HIS A 61 -2.33 -10.93 8.68
N THR A 62 -1.20 -11.49 8.23
CA THR A 62 -1.17 -12.80 7.58
C THR A 62 -0.65 -13.89 8.53
N PRO A 63 -1.35 -15.04 8.59
CA PRO A 63 -0.93 -16.16 9.42
C PRO A 63 0.37 -16.75 8.89
N LEU A 64 1.27 -17.17 9.80
CA LEU A 64 2.62 -17.66 9.50
C LEU A 64 2.67 -18.70 8.35
N ARG A 65 1.68 -19.60 8.30
CA ARG A 65 1.59 -20.68 7.31
C ARG A 65 1.30 -20.19 5.88
N LEU A 66 0.66 -19.02 5.72
CA LEU A 66 0.23 -18.48 4.43
C LEU A 66 1.00 -17.24 4.00
N ARG A 67 1.96 -16.76 4.81
CA ARG A 67 2.76 -15.55 4.52
C ARG A 67 3.40 -15.59 3.14
N GLY A 68 4.04 -16.72 2.78
CA GLY A 68 4.67 -16.88 1.47
C GLY A 68 3.69 -16.73 0.30
N THR A 69 2.51 -17.33 0.41
CA THR A 69 1.45 -17.21 -0.62
C THR A 69 0.92 -15.79 -0.70
N CYS A 70 0.65 -15.14 0.42
CA CYS A 70 0.16 -13.76 0.45
C CYS A 70 1.17 -12.76 -0.13
N VAL A 71 2.45 -12.91 0.20
CA VAL A 71 3.54 -12.12 -0.40
C VAL A 71 3.65 -12.40 -1.89
N GLY A 72 3.58 -13.67 -2.31
CA GLY A 72 3.58 -14.04 -3.72
C GLY A 72 2.44 -13.39 -4.51
N VAL A 73 1.22 -13.44 -3.98
CA VAL A 73 0.04 -12.77 -4.58
C VAL A 73 0.23 -11.25 -4.64
N ALA A 74 0.78 -10.65 -3.59
CA ALA A 74 1.08 -9.21 -3.58
C ALA A 74 2.11 -8.83 -4.66
N CYS A 75 3.19 -9.61 -4.79
CA CYS A 75 4.20 -9.42 -5.83
C CYS A 75 3.66 -9.64 -7.25
N LEU A 76 2.75 -10.61 -7.44
CA LEU A 76 2.06 -10.81 -8.73
C LEU A 76 1.18 -9.61 -9.08
N GLY A 77 0.42 -9.10 -8.11
CA GLY A 77 -0.36 -7.86 -8.28
C GLY A 77 0.53 -6.68 -8.67
N ALA A 78 1.73 -6.61 -8.11
CA ALA A 78 2.72 -5.60 -8.48
C ALA A 78 3.21 -5.69 -9.92
N GLY A 79 3.50 -6.91 -10.39
CA GLY A 79 3.88 -7.16 -11.77
C GLY A 79 2.75 -6.83 -12.75
N LEU A 80 1.51 -7.20 -12.44
CA LEU A 80 0.35 -6.89 -13.29
C LEU A 80 0.05 -5.38 -13.32
N GLY A 81 0.12 -4.72 -12.16
CA GLY A 81 -0.01 -3.27 -12.06
C GLY A 81 1.03 -2.53 -12.92
N MET A 82 2.28 -3.01 -12.93
CA MET A 82 3.35 -2.47 -13.79
C MET A 82 2.97 -2.44 -15.26
N VAL A 83 2.50 -3.58 -15.78
CA VAL A 83 2.16 -3.72 -17.20
C VAL A 83 1.00 -2.79 -17.57
N LEU A 84 -0.05 -2.80 -16.76
CA LEU A 84 -1.23 -1.95 -16.97
C LEU A 84 -0.90 -0.45 -16.93
N VAL A 85 -0.15 -0.02 -15.90
CA VAL A 85 0.22 1.39 -15.73
C VAL A 85 1.14 1.85 -16.87
N SER A 86 2.10 1.02 -17.29
CA SER A 86 2.97 1.33 -18.42
C SER A 86 2.16 1.55 -19.72
N SER A 87 1.21 0.65 -20.01
CA SER A 87 0.32 0.79 -21.16
C SER A 87 -0.55 2.05 -21.08
N LEU A 88 -1.13 2.33 -19.91
CA LEU A 88 -1.95 3.53 -19.69
C LEU A 88 -1.13 4.82 -19.81
N LEU A 89 0.12 4.82 -19.32
CA LEU A 89 1.01 5.97 -19.46
C LEU A 89 1.44 6.19 -20.90
N SER A 90 1.75 5.12 -21.64
CA SER A 90 2.08 5.23 -23.07
C SER A 90 0.92 5.82 -23.87
N LEU A 91 -0.30 5.34 -23.64
CA LEU A 91 -1.52 5.86 -24.25
C LEU A 91 -1.81 7.31 -23.81
N GLY A 92 -1.63 7.62 -22.53
CA GLY A 92 -1.79 8.97 -22.01
C GLY A 92 -0.80 9.94 -22.65
N CYS A 93 0.48 9.56 -22.76
CA CYS A 93 1.53 10.37 -23.36
C CYS A 93 1.27 10.65 -24.84
N SER A 94 0.75 9.69 -25.61
CA SER A 94 0.42 9.91 -27.02
C SER A 94 -0.82 10.78 -27.21
N ALA A 95 -1.80 10.70 -26.31
CA ALA A 95 -3.06 11.45 -26.43
C ALA A 95 -3.00 12.87 -25.82
N LEU A 96 -2.44 13.02 -24.61
CA LEU A 96 -2.50 14.24 -23.79
C LEU A 96 -1.15 14.97 -23.70
N GLY A 97 -0.07 14.33 -24.16
CA GLY A 97 1.29 14.81 -23.98
C GLY A 97 1.83 14.57 -22.56
N LEU A 98 3.16 14.61 -22.43
CA LEU A 98 3.86 14.19 -21.21
C LEU A 98 3.38 14.93 -19.94
N ARG A 99 3.25 16.25 -19.99
CA ARG A 99 2.90 17.07 -18.81
C ARG A 99 1.50 16.77 -18.26
N ALA A 100 0.52 16.59 -19.15
CA ALA A 100 -0.84 16.28 -18.73
C ALA A 100 -0.93 14.87 -18.14
N THR A 101 -0.24 13.89 -18.77
CA THR A 101 -0.16 12.51 -18.27
C THR A 101 0.48 12.42 -16.89
N MET A 102 1.51 13.21 -16.62
CA MET A 102 2.16 13.25 -15.29
C MET A 102 1.19 13.75 -14.21
N ARG A 103 0.38 14.77 -14.53
CA ARG A 103 -0.62 15.32 -13.59
C ARG A 103 -1.78 14.35 -13.35
N THR A 104 -2.27 13.69 -14.40
CA THR A 104 -3.33 12.68 -14.25
C THR A 104 -2.83 11.47 -13.49
N ALA A 105 -1.60 11.03 -13.73
CA ALA A 105 -0.94 9.98 -12.95
C ALA A 105 -0.79 10.38 -11.47
N ALA A 106 -0.42 11.63 -11.18
CA ALA A 106 -0.35 12.15 -9.81
C ALA A 106 -1.72 12.11 -9.11
N ALA A 107 -2.77 12.59 -9.78
CA ALA A 107 -4.13 12.59 -9.23
C ALA A 107 -4.67 11.17 -9.01
N ALA A 108 -4.48 10.28 -10.00
CA ALA A 108 -4.88 8.88 -9.89
C ALA A 108 -4.14 8.17 -8.76
N SER A 109 -2.82 8.38 -8.65
CA SER A 109 -2.02 7.77 -7.59
C SER A 109 -2.40 8.30 -6.21
N ALA A 110 -2.70 9.59 -6.08
CA ALA A 110 -3.18 10.19 -4.83
C ALA A 110 -4.51 9.59 -4.39
N LEU A 111 -5.45 9.40 -5.33
CA LEU A 111 -6.74 8.75 -5.05
C LEU A 111 -6.54 7.32 -4.56
N VAL A 112 -5.73 6.54 -5.27
CA VAL A 112 -5.45 5.14 -4.95
C VAL A 112 -4.75 5.01 -3.58
N LEU A 113 -3.74 5.83 -3.31
CA LEU A 113 -3.06 5.85 -2.01
C LEU A 113 -3.98 6.33 -0.89
N GLY A 114 -4.87 7.29 -1.15
CA GLY A 114 -5.90 7.73 -0.21
C GLY A 114 -6.87 6.59 0.15
N LEU A 115 -7.34 5.83 -0.85
CA LEU A 115 -8.17 4.65 -0.61
C LEU A 115 -7.43 3.56 0.16
N ALA A 116 -6.15 3.33 -0.15
CA ALA A 116 -5.30 2.39 0.58
C ALA A 116 -5.14 2.81 2.05
N LEU A 117 -4.91 4.09 2.32
CA LEU A 117 -4.84 4.63 3.68
C LEU A 117 -6.14 4.45 4.45
N CYS A 118 -7.28 4.72 3.82
CA CYS A 118 -8.59 4.49 4.41
C CYS A 118 -8.81 3.01 4.73
N ALA A 119 -8.44 2.11 3.81
CA ALA A 119 -8.58 0.66 4.00
C ALA A 119 -7.70 0.15 5.15
N VAL A 120 -6.42 0.53 5.20
CA VAL A 120 -5.52 0.13 6.30
C VAL A 120 -5.98 0.75 7.62
N GLY A 121 -6.40 2.01 7.62
CA GLY A 121 -6.92 2.67 8.80
C GLY A 121 -8.25 2.10 9.29
N TRP A 122 -9.04 1.46 8.43
CA TRP A 122 -10.23 0.71 8.80
C TRP A 122 -9.87 -0.67 9.38
N LEU A 123 -8.90 -1.35 8.76
CA LEU A 123 -8.39 -2.64 9.21
C LEU A 123 -7.80 -2.57 10.63
N GLU A 124 -6.93 -1.59 10.90
CA GLU A 124 -6.31 -1.41 12.21
C GLU A 124 -7.34 -1.04 13.30
N ARG A 125 -8.38 -0.27 12.95
CA ARG A 125 -9.50 0.02 13.86
C ARG A 125 -10.36 -1.21 14.13
N GLY A 126 -10.52 -2.09 13.14
CA GLY A 126 -11.20 -3.37 13.32
C GLY A 126 -10.41 -4.31 14.23
N ALA A 127 -9.10 -4.42 14.03
CA ALA A 127 -8.22 -5.24 14.86
C ALA A 127 -8.22 -4.80 16.33
N ALA A 128 -8.17 -3.48 16.59
CA ALA A 128 -8.23 -2.95 17.96
C ALA A 128 -9.54 -3.30 18.67
N ARG A 129 -10.69 -3.27 17.96
CA ARG A 129 -12.00 -3.61 18.55
C ARG A 129 -12.08 -5.07 18.98
N LEU A 130 -11.51 -5.98 18.20
CA LEU A 130 -11.51 -7.40 18.53
C LEU A 130 -10.67 -7.69 19.77
N GLN A 131 -9.53 -7.00 19.93
CA GLN A 131 -8.71 -7.14 21.14
C GLN A 131 -9.47 -6.65 22.38
N ASP A 132 -10.16 -5.52 22.29
CA ASP A 132 -10.99 -5.01 23.39
C ASP A 132 -12.16 -5.94 23.73
N GLU A 133 -12.71 -6.66 22.75
CA GLU A 133 -13.78 -7.66 22.95
C GLU A 133 -13.22 -8.96 23.57
N GLU A 134 -12.07 -9.46 23.11
CA GLU A 134 -11.40 -10.63 23.69
C GLU A 134 -10.97 -10.39 25.14
N GLU A 135 -10.47 -9.19 25.48
CA GLU A 135 -10.13 -8.83 26.86
C GLU A 135 -11.37 -8.81 27.75
N LYS A 136 -12.50 -8.28 27.27
CA LYS A 136 -13.78 -8.30 28.01
C LYS A 136 -14.33 -9.71 28.18
N GLU A 137 -14.29 -10.54 27.14
CA GLU A 137 -14.71 -11.93 27.22
C GLU A 137 -13.83 -12.72 28.21
N GLN A 138 -12.51 -12.45 28.25
CA GLN A 138 -11.62 -13.06 29.23
C GLN A 138 -11.91 -12.59 30.66
N GLU A 139 -12.17 -11.31 30.88
CA GLU A 139 -12.59 -10.79 32.19
C GLU A 139 -13.94 -11.39 32.64
N GLU A 140 -14.91 -11.52 31.72
CA GLU A 140 -16.19 -12.18 31.98
C GLU A 140 -16.03 -13.69 32.24
N GLU A 141 -15.16 -14.38 31.49
CA GLU A 141 -14.85 -15.79 31.72
C GLU A 141 -14.10 -16.02 33.04
N GLU A 142 -13.19 -15.14 33.46
CA GLU A 142 -12.52 -15.23 34.76
C GLU A 142 -13.52 -14.97 35.91
N ALA A 143 -14.43 -14.01 35.73
CA ALA A 143 -15.55 -13.77 36.65
C ALA A 143 -16.56 -14.94 36.67
N ALA A 144 -16.78 -15.63 35.56
CA ALA A 144 -17.67 -16.80 35.49
C ALA A 144 -16.99 -18.11 35.93
N GLN A 145 -15.66 -18.26 35.74
CA GLN A 145 -14.89 -19.40 36.25
C GLN A 145 -14.77 -19.38 37.77
N THR A 146 -14.94 -18.22 38.40
CA THR A 146 -15.17 -18.14 39.85
C THR A 146 -16.58 -18.62 40.27
N GLU A 147 -17.53 -18.78 39.34
CA GLU A 147 -18.91 -19.25 39.61
C GLU A 147 -19.30 -20.63 39.04
N GLY A 148 -18.62 -21.20 38.04
CA GLY A 148 -18.77 -22.62 37.70
C GLY A 148 -18.87 -22.99 36.21
N SER A 149 -17.81 -23.67 35.73
CA SER A 149 -17.77 -24.74 34.71
C SER A 149 -18.79 -24.77 33.54
N SER A 150 -18.36 -24.34 32.34
CA SER A 150 -18.64 -25.05 31.06
C SER A 150 -17.77 -24.54 29.89
N ARG A 151 -16.86 -25.38 29.39
CA ARG A 151 -15.72 -25.05 28.49
C ARG A 151 -15.88 -25.48 27.00
N GLY A 152 -17.10 -25.59 26.47
CA GLY A 152 -17.32 -26.29 25.19
C GLY A 152 -17.30 -25.49 23.88
N ALA A 153 -17.57 -24.17 23.90
CA ALA A 153 -18.06 -23.47 22.70
C ALA A 153 -17.02 -22.61 21.93
N LEU A 154 -15.87 -22.30 22.53
CA LEU A 154 -14.96 -21.26 22.01
C LEU A 154 -14.29 -21.59 20.66
N HIS A 155 -14.03 -22.86 20.37
CA HIS A 155 -13.18 -23.23 19.23
C HIS A 155 -13.81 -23.04 17.84
N TRP A 156 -15.14 -22.88 17.74
CA TRP A 156 -15.83 -22.73 16.44
C TRP A 156 -15.99 -21.28 15.97
N LEU A 157 -15.87 -20.28 16.85
CA LEU A 157 -16.00 -18.86 16.50
C LEU A 157 -14.75 -18.31 15.80
N LEU A 158 -13.56 -18.77 16.19
CA LEU A 158 -12.27 -18.36 15.61
C LEU A 158 -12.09 -18.71 14.12
N ALA A 159 -12.91 -19.61 13.54
CA ALA A 159 -12.76 -20.05 12.14
C ALA A 159 -13.52 -19.18 11.11
N ARG A 160 -14.44 -18.30 11.54
CA ARG A 160 -15.35 -17.58 10.63
C ARG A 160 -14.83 -16.19 10.19
N GLU A 161 -13.76 -15.71 10.80
CA GLU A 161 -13.41 -14.27 10.80
C GLU A 161 -12.38 -13.83 9.74
N HIS A 162 -11.78 -14.75 8.96
CA HIS A 162 -10.68 -14.39 8.05
C HIS A 162 -11.07 -13.88 6.64
N ARG A 163 -12.35 -13.67 6.33
CA ARG A 163 -12.79 -13.21 4.98
C ARG A 163 -12.48 -11.75 4.61
N PRO A 164 -12.55 -10.73 5.49
CA PRO A 164 -12.27 -9.35 5.10
C PRO A 164 -10.78 -9.08 4.85
N LEU A 165 -9.89 -9.92 5.38
CA LEU A 165 -8.44 -9.80 5.23
C LEU A 165 -7.97 -9.97 3.77
N PHE A 166 -8.58 -10.89 3.01
CA PHE A 166 -8.20 -11.15 1.62
C PHE A 166 -8.63 -10.04 0.66
N ALA A 167 -9.76 -9.37 0.92
CA ALA A 167 -10.24 -8.27 0.09
C ALA A 167 -9.38 -7.01 0.25
N GLY A 168 -8.96 -6.69 1.49
CA GLY A 168 -8.06 -5.57 1.76
C GLY A 168 -6.67 -5.77 1.13
N LEU A 169 -6.14 -6.99 1.16
CA LEU A 169 -4.84 -7.32 0.57
C LEU A 169 -4.80 -7.15 -0.96
N GLY A 170 -5.88 -7.53 -1.63
CA GLY A 170 -6.00 -7.43 -3.09
C GLY A 170 -6.04 -5.99 -3.60
N LEU A 171 -6.83 -5.12 -2.95
CA LEU A 171 -6.85 -3.70 -3.29
C LEU A 171 -5.50 -3.02 -3.02
N TYR A 172 -4.79 -3.48 -1.99
CA TYR A 172 -3.52 -2.92 -1.59
C TYR A 172 -2.37 -3.26 -2.55
N ALA A 173 -2.33 -4.49 -3.07
CA ALA A 173 -1.37 -4.93 -4.08
C ALA A 173 -1.53 -4.18 -5.42
N LEU A 174 -2.76 -3.77 -5.75
CA LEU A 174 -3.04 -2.93 -6.92
C LEU A 174 -2.62 -1.46 -6.72
N GLY A 175 -2.64 -0.95 -5.48
CA GLY A 175 -2.46 0.47 -5.23
C GLY A 175 -1.02 0.96 -5.06
N LEU A 176 -0.12 0.11 -4.57
CA LEU A 176 1.27 0.49 -4.24
C LEU A 176 2.28 0.30 -5.36
N THR A 177 1.84 -0.22 -6.50
CA THR A 177 2.72 -0.74 -7.54
C THR A 177 2.74 0.16 -8.79
N VAL A 178 1.80 1.12 -8.85
CA VAL A 178 1.80 2.26 -9.78
C VAL A 178 3.04 3.16 -9.63
N PRO A 179 3.51 3.49 -8.41
CA PRO A 179 4.72 4.29 -8.15
C PRO A 179 6.06 3.74 -8.68
N TYR A 180 6.38 2.45 -8.41
CA TYR A 180 7.73 1.88 -8.60
C TYR A 180 8.16 1.89 -10.06
N ASN A 181 7.16 1.75 -10.91
CA ASN A 181 7.35 1.42 -12.29
C ASN A 181 7.40 2.66 -13.17
N PHE A 182 6.93 3.78 -12.63
CA PHE A 182 7.14 5.10 -13.22
C PHE A 182 8.63 5.43 -13.38
N ILE A 183 9.44 5.07 -12.38
CA ILE A 183 10.89 5.28 -12.38
C ILE A 183 11.57 4.37 -13.41
N LYS A 184 11.18 3.09 -13.46
CA LYS A 184 11.76 2.11 -14.40
C LYS A 184 11.47 2.46 -15.86
N VAL A 185 10.22 2.85 -16.16
CA VAL A 185 9.79 3.24 -17.51
C VAL A 185 10.43 4.56 -17.93
N LEU A 186 10.55 5.56 -17.05
CA LEU A 186 11.24 6.81 -17.36
C LEU A 186 12.74 6.63 -17.62
N VAL A 187 13.41 5.76 -16.86
CA VAL A 187 14.82 5.44 -17.06
C VAL A 187 15.04 4.66 -18.37
N GLN A 188 14.17 3.70 -18.70
CA GLN A 188 14.26 2.99 -19.99
C GLN A 188 13.93 3.88 -21.19
N TRP A 189 12.95 4.78 -21.07
CA TRP A 189 12.55 5.69 -22.14
C TRP A 189 13.63 6.72 -22.47
N ARG A 190 14.37 7.19 -21.45
CA ARG A 190 15.46 8.16 -21.63
C ARG A 190 16.78 7.53 -22.11
N GLY A 191 16.91 6.21 -22.03
CA GLY A 191 18.06 5.45 -22.54
C GLY A 191 17.85 4.81 -23.91
N GLY A 192 16.72 5.04 -24.58
CA GLY A 192 16.48 4.57 -25.94
C GLY A 192 17.38 5.30 -26.96
N PRO A 193 17.82 4.63 -28.05
CA PRO A 193 18.63 5.27 -29.08
C PRO A 193 17.90 6.50 -29.63
N ALA A 194 18.62 7.62 -29.71
CA ALA A 194 18.09 8.82 -30.36
C ALA A 194 17.65 8.43 -31.78
N PRO A 195 16.48 8.90 -32.26
CA PRO A 195 16.10 8.69 -33.64
C PRO A 195 17.20 9.28 -34.53
N GLU A 196 17.88 8.44 -35.28
CA GLU A 196 18.83 8.87 -36.30
C GLU A 196 18.03 9.63 -37.35
N GLY A 197 18.17 10.95 -37.35
CA GLY A 197 17.66 11.88 -38.34
C GLY A 197 18.81 12.60 -39.00
#